data_AF-A0AAW8L3Y2-F1
#
_entry.id   AF-A0AAW8L3Y2-F1
#
_cell.length_a   1.000
_cell.length_b   1.000
_cell.length_c   1.000
_cell.angle_alpha   90.00
_cell.angle_beta   90.00
_cell.angle_gamma   90.00
#
_symmetry.space_group_name_H-M   'P 1'
#
loop_
_entity.id
_entity.type
_entity.pdbx_description
1 polymer ?
#
loop_
_entity_poly.entity_id
_entity_poly.type
_entity_poly.pdbx_seq_one_letter_code
_entity_poly.pdbx_strand_id
1 'polypeptide(L)'
;QTPKAIVQPQLTFKQVLNIARKHKPFWWLALGFLVCGFQVVFLGVHLPGYLIDHGFDAATGTVFLALVGLFNIVGTYGAGWLGDRFSKPKLLMALYGSRGIAIIAFLLLPLSTYT
;
A
#
# COMPACT_ATOMS: atom_id res chain seq x y z
N GLN A 1 26.77 -32.49 1.74
CA GLN A 1 26.15 -32.06 3.01
C GLN A 1 24.67 -31.82 2.75
N THR A 2 23.84 -32.70 3.28
CA THR A 2 22.37 -32.66 3.15
C THR A 2 21.82 -31.39 3.81
N PRO A 3 20.93 -30.62 3.14
CA PRO A 3 20.31 -29.43 3.73
C PRO A 3 19.52 -29.83 4.98
N LYS A 4 19.98 -29.36 6.14
CA LYS A 4 19.36 -29.57 7.45
C LYS A 4 17.99 -28.91 7.42
N ALA A 5 16.93 -29.71 7.24
CA ALA A 5 15.56 -29.23 7.31
C ALA A 5 15.36 -28.54 8.66
N ILE A 6 15.19 -27.22 8.64
CA ILE A 6 14.87 -26.44 9.83
C ILE A 6 13.45 -26.82 10.20
N VAL A 7 13.31 -27.72 11.17
CA VAL A 7 12.03 -28.03 11.82
C VAL A 7 11.59 -26.74 12.50
N GLN A 8 10.77 -25.94 11.81
CA GLN A 8 10.13 -24.80 12.45
C GLN A 8 9.23 -25.36 13.54
N PRO A 9 9.38 -24.91 14.81
CA PRO A 9 8.43 -25.28 15.85
C PRO A 9 7.03 -24.97 15.33
N GLN A 10 6.13 -25.95 15.34
CA GLN A 10 4.71 -25.74 15.04
C GLN A 10 4.13 -24.88 16.15
N LEU A 11 4.32 -23.57 16.04
CA LEU A 11 3.85 -22.58 16.99
C LEU A 11 2.33 -22.59 16.94
N THR A 12 1.70 -22.79 18.10
CA THR A 12 0.25 -22.65 18.22
C THR A 12 -0.16 -21.21 17.86
N PHE A 13 -1.34 -21.02 17.29
CA PHE A 13 -1.88 -19.70 16.94
C PHE A 13 -1.72 -18.65 18.07
N LYS A 14 -2.00 -19.06 19.32
CA LYS A 14 -1.79 -18.23 20.52
C LYS A 14 -0.33 -17.77 20.71
N GLN A 15 0.63 -18.64 20.41
CA GLN A 15 2.06 -18.34 20.53
C GLN A 15 2.50 -17.35 19.44
N VAL A 16 2.07 -17.57 18.19
CA VAL A 16 2.33 -16.64 17.08
C VAL A 16 1.75 -15.26 17.38
N LEU A 17 0.52 -15.20 17.89
CA LEU A 17 -0.11 -13.93 18.25
C LEU A 17 0.66 -13.19 19.35
N ASN A 18 1.13 -13.90 20.38
CA ASN A 18 1.91 -13.30 21.45
C ASN A 18 3.29 -12.79 20.96
N ILE A 19 3.92 -13.51 20.04
CA ILE A 19 5.18 -13.09 19.40
C ILE A 19 4.95 -11.86 18.52
N ALA A 20 3.95 -11.89 17.64
CA ALA A 20 3.62 -10.78 16.75
C ALA A 20 3.26 -9.50 17.53
N ARG A 21 2.51 -9.64 18.63
CA ARG A 21 2.12 -8.50 19.48
C ARG A 21 3.32 -7.77 20.09
N LYS A 22 4.41 -8.48 20.39
CA LYS A 22 5.67 -7.92 20.91
C LYS A 22 6.62 -7.41 19.82
N HIS A 23 6.35 -7.70 18.54
CA HIS A 23 7.23 -7.37 17.44
C HIS A 23 6.96 -5.95 16.92
N LYS A 24 7.80 -4.97 17.26
CA LYS A 24 7.61 -3.56 16.85
C LYS A 24 7.44 -3.35 15.34
N PRO A 25 8.28 -3.95 14.45
CA PRO A 25 8.12 -3.78 13.01
C PRO A 25 6.76 -4.26 12.48
N PHE A 26 6.15 -5.25 13.14
CA PHE A 26 4.82 -5.74 12.77
C PHE A 26 3.76 -4.66 12.96
N TRP A 27 3.78 -3.93 14.08
CA TRP A 27 2.86 -2.82 14.32
C TRP A 27 3.02 -1.67 13.33
N TRP A 28 4.26 -1.30 12.99
CA TRP A 28 4.52 -0.26 11.98
C TRP A 28 3.98 -0.65 10.60
N LEU A 29 4.20 -1.91 10.18
CA LEU A 29 3.64 -2.43 8.94
C LEU A 29 2.11 -2.52 8.98
N ALA A 30 1.54 -2.96 10.10
CA ALA A 30 0.09 -3.11 10.25
C ALA A 30 -0.61 -1.74 10.18
N LEU A 31 -0.08 -0.72 10.85
CA LEU A 31 -0.58 0.65 10.75
C LEU A 31 -0.42 1.19 9.33
N GLY A 32 0.74 0.99 8.70
CA GLY A 32 0.98 1.39 7.31
C GLY A 32 -0.03 0.76 6.35
N PHE A 33 -0.27 -0.54 6.47
CA PHE A 33 -1.25 -1.28 5.67
C PHE A 33 -2.68 -0.77 5.89
N LEU A 34 -3.07 -0.51 7.14
CA LEU A 34 -4.39 0.02 7.48
C LEU A 34 -4.62 1.40 6.85
N VAL A 35 -3.70 2.35 7.07
CA VAL A 35 -3.79 3.72 6.54
C VAL A 35 -3.82 3.69 5.01
N CYS A 36 -2.94 2.90 4.41
CA CYS A 36 -2.84 2.69 2.97
C CYS A 36 -4.16 2.13 2.37
N GLY A 37 -4.80 1.17 3.03
CA GLY A 37 -6.08 0.60 2.60
C GLY A 37 -7.22 1.60 2.72
N PHE A 38 -7.33 2.26 3.88
CA PHE A 38 -8.31 3.32 4.12
C PHE A 38 -8.24 4.40 3.04
N GLN A 39 -7.03 4.83 2.71
CA GLN A 39 -6.81 5.93 1.79
C GLN A 39 -7.20 5.61 0.34
N VAL A 40 -7.03 4.37 -0.12
CA VAL A 40 -7.50 3.94 -1.46
C VAL A 40 -9.00 3.93 -1.55
N VAL A 41 -9.65 3.37 -0.53
CA VAL A 41 -11.11 3.31 -0.48
C VAL A 41 -11.68 4.72 -0.39
N PHE A 42 -11.09 5.56 0.46
CA PHE A 42 -11.47 6.96 0.60
C PHE A 42 -11.36 7.72 -0.73
N LEU A 43 -10.22 7.59 -1.42
CA LEU A 43 -10.05 8.19 -2.75
C LEU A 43 -11.05 7.61 -3.76
N GLY A 44 -11.26 6.29 -3.77
CA GLY A 44 -12.20 5.66 -4.70
C GLY A 44 -13.64 6.15 -4.55
N VAL A 45 -14.07 6.47 -3.32
CA VAL A 45 -15.45 6.91 -3.04
C VAL A 45 -15.61 8.42 -3.17
N HIS A 46 -14.65 9.22 -2.71
CA HIS A 46 -14.81 10.68 -2.60
C HIS A 46 -14.15 11.46 -3.75
N LEU A 47 -13.10 10.92 -4.38
CA LEU A 47 -12.39 11.64 -5.44
C LEU A 47 -13.28 11.94 -6.66
N PRO A 48 -14.14 11.03 -7.17
CA PRO A 48 -15.00 11.34 -8.31
C PRO A 48 -15.95 12.50 -8.04
N GLY A 49 -16.59 12.54 -6.86
CA GLY A 49 -17.47 13.64 -6.45
C GLY A 49 -16.70 14.96 -6.33
N TYR A 50 -15.52 14.91 -5.71
CA TYR A 50 -14.64 16.08 -5.60
C TYR A 50 -14.24 16.66 -6.97
N LEU A 51 -13.96 15.81 -7.97
CA LEU A 51 -13.69 16.28 -9.33
C LEU A 51 -14.91 16.93 -9.99
N ILE A 52 -16.09 16.36 -9.81
CA ILE A 52 -17.35 16.90 -10.35
C ILE A 52 -17.64 18.28 -9.74
N ASP A 53 -17.48 18.44 -8.43
CA ASP A 53 -17.68 19.71 -7.73
C ASP A 53 -16.71 20.81 -8.22
N HIS A 54 -15.54 20.42 -8.73
CA HIS A 54 -14.54 21.31 -9.32
C HIS A 54 -14.69 21.50 -10.84
N GLY A 55 -15.79 21.02 -11.45
CA GLY A 55 -16.12 21.26 -12.86
C GLY A 55 -15.54 20.25 -13.85
N PHE A 56 -14.98 19.12 -13.37
CA PHE A 56 -14.55 18.03 -14.23
C PHE A 56 -15.68 17.04 -14.50
N ASP A 57 -15.65 16.38 -15.66
CA ASP A 57 -16.63 15.35 -16.00
C ASP A 57 -16.44 14.08 -15.17
N ALA A 58 -17.53 13.35 -14.92
CA ALA A 58 -17.51 12.08 -14.18
C ALA A 58 -16.61 11.02 -14.84
N ALA A 59 -16.42 11.10 -16.17
CA ALA A 59 -15.48 10.23 -16.88
C ALA A 59 -14.03 10.45 -16.41
N THR A 60 -13.63 11.69 -16.09
CA THR A 60 -12.26 12.00 -15.63
C THR A 60 -11.95 11.30 -14.30
N GLY A 61 -12.88 11.33 -13.35
CA GLY A 61 -12.74 10.58 -12.09
C GLY A 61 -12.59 9.07 -12.32
N THR A 62 -13.37 8.52 -13.26
CA THR A 62 -13.30 7.10 -13.63
C THR A 62 -11.95 6.73 -14.24
N VAL A 63 -11.42 7.56 -15.15
CA VAL A 63 -10.09 7.37 -15.76
C VAL A 63 -8.99 7.45 -14.69
N PHE A 64 -9.10 8.39 -13.74
CA PHE A 64 -8.17 8.48 -12.61
C PHE A 64 -8.16 7.19 -11.78
N LEU A 65 -9.33 6.69 -11.39
CA LEU A 65 -9.44 5.43 -10.63
C LEU A 65 -8.87 4.24 -11.43
N ALA A 66 -9.13 4.19 -12.75
CA ALA A 66 -8.60 3.15 -13.62
C ALA A 66 -7.07 3.18 -13.68
N LEU A 67 -6.46 4.36 -13.81
CA LEU A 67 -5.01 4.52 -13.78
C LEU A 67 -4.43 4.13 -12.43
N VAL A 68 -5.04 4.56 -11.32
CA VAL A 68 -4.63 4.16 -9.95
C VAL A 68 -4.65 2.64 -9.81
N GLY A 69 -5.71 1.98 -10.30
CA GLY A 69 -5.83 0.53 -10.31
C GLY A 69 -4.75 -0.15 -11.16
N LEU A 70 -4.50 0.36 -12.36
CA LEU A 70 -3.46 -0.15 -13.26
C LEU A 70 -2.07 -0.07 -12.62
N PHE A 71 -1.70 1.10 -12.08
CA PHE A 71 -0.42 1.29 -11.40
C PHE A 71 -0.31 0.42 -10.15
N ASN A 72 -1.41 0.18 -9.44
CA ASN A 72 -1.41 -0.72 -8.29
C ASN A 72 -1.09 -2.17 -8.70
N ILE A 73 -1.65 -2.66 -9.81
CA ILE A 73 -1.36 -4.00 -10.34
C ILE A 73 0.13 -4.10 -10.72
N VAL A 74 0.62 -3.16 -11.53
CA VAL A 74 2.02 -3.12 -11.97
C VAL A 74 2.98 -3.02 -10.77
N GLY A 75 2.66 -2.14 -9.82
CA GLY A 75 3.44 -1.96 -8.61
C GLY A 75 3.46 -3.18 -7.71
N THR A 76 2.33 -3.89 -7.58
CA THR A 76 2.25 -5.12 -6.78
C THR A 76 3.07 -6.24 -7.41
N TYR A 77 3.03 -6.38 -8.74
CA TYR A 77 3.84 -7.37 -9.46
C TYR A 77 5.34 -7.09 -9.31
N GLY A 78 5.75 -5.83 -9.51
CA GLY A 78 7.14 -5.40 -9.31
C GLY A 78 7.62 -5.58 -7.87
N ALA A 79 6.79 -5.21 -6.89
CA ALA A 79 7.10 -5.41 -5.48
C ALA A 79 7.18 -6.89 -5.10
N GLY A 80 6.36 -7.75 -5.70
CA GLY A 80 6.43 -9.21 -5.55
C GLY A 80 7.76 -9.76 -6.02
N TRP A 81 8.16 -9.44 -7.25
CA TRP A 81 9.45 -9.84 -7.81
C TRP A 81 10.64 -9.32 -6.98
N LEU A 82 10.56 -8.06 -6.52
CA LEU A 82 11.60 -7.45 -5.71
C LEU A 82 11.63 -8.02 -4.28
N GLY A 83 10.50 -8.50 -3.77
CA GLY A 83 10.38 -9.15 -2.45
C GLY A 83 11.00 -10.55 -2.37
N ASP A 84 11.23 -11.21 -3.52
CA ASP A 84 12.02 -12.43 -3.59
C ASP A 84 13.53 -12.15 -3.58
N ARG A 85 13.95 -10.95 -4.00
CA ARG A 85 15.36 -10.56 -4.10
C ARG A 85 15.85 -9.72 -2.90
N PHE A 86 14.96 -9.02 -2.21
CA PHE A 86 15.27 -8.09 -1.10
C PHE A 86 14.56 -8.46 0.21
N SER A 87 15.00 -7.87 1.33
CA SER A 87 14.37 -8.07 2.63
C SER A 87 12.93 -7.54 2.66
N LYS A 88 11.95 -8.45 2.69
CA LYS A 88 10.50 -8.20 2.75
C LYS A 88 10.07 -7.02 3.65
N PRO A 89 10.48 -6.91 4.92
CA PRO A 89 10.04 -5.80 5.77
C PRO A 89 10.53 -4.42 5.32
N LYS A 90 11.75 -4.33 4.74
CA LYS A 90 12.28 -3.06 4.21
C LYS A 90 11.52 -2.63 2.95
N LEU A 91 11.19 -3.60 2.10
CA LEU A 91 10.41 -3.38 0.89
C LEU A 91 9.00 -2.86 1.24
N LEU A 92 8.33 -3.50 2.21
CA LEU A 92 7.01 -3.07 2.67
C LEU A 92 7.06 -1.68 3.30
N MET A 93 8.06 -1.37 4.13
CA MET A 93 8.24 -0.01 4.66
C MET A 93 8.44 1.02 3.55
N ALA A 94 9.28 0.73 2.54
CA ALA A 94 9.50 1.63 1.42
C ALA A 94 8.22 1.86 0.59
N LEU A 95 7.44 0.80 0.34
CA LEU A 95 6.18 0.87 -0.39
C LEU A 95 5.12 1.71 0.34
N TYR A 96 4.93 1.48 1.64
CA TYR A 96 3.98 2.28 2.42
C TYR A 96 4.46 3.72 2.59
N GLY A 97 5.77 3.93 2.76
CA GLY A 97 6.38 5.25 2.85
C GLY A 97 6.23 6.06 1.55
N SER A 98 6.52 5.46 0.40
CA SER A 98 6.37 6.12 -0.91
C SER A 98 4.93 6.53 -1.19
N ARG A 99 3.95 5.72 -0.73
CA ARG A 99 2.54 6.09 -0.82
C ARG A 99 2.16 7.29 0.02
N GLY A 100 2.66 7.36 1.25
CA GLY A 100 2.47 8.54 2.10
C GLY A 100 3.03 9.80 1.44
N ILE A 101 4.23 9.70 0.86
CA ILE A 101 4.85 10.80 0.11
C ILE A 101 3.99 11.19 -1.10
N ALA A 102 3.48 10.22 -1.87
CA ALA A 102 2.64 10.50 -3.04
C ALA A 102 1.37 11.28 -2.67
N ILE A 103 0.79 11.02 -1.49
CA ILE A 103 -0.44 11.70 -1.08
C ILE A 103 -0.18 13.04 -0.42
N ILE A 104 0.91 13.17 0.34
CA ILE A 104 1.38 14.48 0.77
C ILE A 104 1.65 15.36 -0.46
N ALA A 105 2.29 14.80 -1.50
CA ALA A 105 2.51 15.51 -2.76
C ALA A 105 1.18 15.87 -3.45
N PHE A 106 0.21 14.95 -3.50
CA PHE A 106 -1.12 15.22 -4.04
C PHE A 106 -1.87 16.34 -3.29
N LEU A 107 -1.72 16.43 -1.96
CA LEU A 107 -2.32 17.48 -1.14
C LEU A 107 -1.61 18.84 -1.28
N LEU A 108 -0.29 18.84 -1.46
CA LEU A 108 0.52 20.05 -1.58
C LEU A 108 0.50 20.62 -3.00
N LEU A 109 0.39 19.77 -4.02
CA LEU A 109 0.26 20.21 -5.39
C LEU A 109 -1.16 20.76 -5.57
N PRO A 110 -1.31 22.03 -6.02
CA PRO A 110 -2.62 22.51 -6.42
C PRO A 110 -3.15 21.59 -7.53
N LEU A 111 -4.47 21.36 -7.54
CA LEU A 111 -5.16 20.72 -8.67
C LEU A 111 -4.84 21.55 -9.93
N SER A 112 -3.78 21.15 -10.63
CA SER A 112 -3.39 21.79 -11.87
C SER A 112 -4.32 21.22 -12.93
N THR A 113 -5.37 21.97 -13.26
CA THR A 113 -5.98 21.90 -14.58
C THR A 113 -4.85 22.01 -15.59
N TYR A 114 -4.44 20.88 -16.18
CA TYR A 114 -3.69 20.93 -17.42
C TYR A 114 -4.55 21.76 -18.36
N THR A 115 -4.05 22.95 -18.68
CA THR A 115 -4.60 23.83 -19.71
C THR A 115 -4.42 23.16 -21.06
#